data_AF-A0A6C0LF74-F1
#
_entry.id   AF-A0A6C0LF74-F1
#
_cell.length_a   1.000
_cell.length_b   1.000
_cell.length_c   1.000
_cell.angle_alpha   90.00
_cell.angle_beta   90.00
_cell.angle_gamma   90.00
#
_symmetry.space_group_name_H-M   'P 1'
#
loop_
_entity.id
_entity.type
_entity.pdbx_description
1 polymer ?
#
loop_
_entity_poly.entity_id
_entity_poly.type
_entity_poly.pdbx_seq_one_letter_code
_entity_poly.pdbx_strand_id
1 'polypeptide(L)'
;MKNTVIICIGFLLFVIIICSFLFKLPTTTTISENFSSYTLAEKANYPISEIEPLVYESYPYTGRKTVSNNTASDVWWHYPIFKEGSYAQITNNLKYQRNPDNGTCVDSEFCGVLYKDNQKGSNYTLPLPPVKNGPGTRVGYFRTPQNLFLGPQPGPVDELPTF
;
A
#
# COMPACT_ATOMS: atom_id res chain seq x y z
N MET A 1 9.11 76.52 38.20
CA MET A 1 8.36 75.60 37.30
C MET A 1 9.26 74.59 36.60
N LYS A 2 10.33 75.00 35.89
CA LYS A 2 11.20 74.07 35.13
C LYS A 2 11.84 72.96 35.99
N ASN A 3 12.39 73.31 37.16
CA ASN A 3 13.05 72.33 38.04
C ASN A 3 12.06 71.36 38.71
N THR A 4 10.86 71.83 39.02
CA THR A 4 9.79 71.01 39.61
C THR A 4 9.31 69.95 38.62
N VAL A 5 9.18 70.31 37.35
CA VAL A 5 8.80 69.37 36.27
C VAL A 5 9.88 68.29 36.05
N ILE A 6 11.17 68.66 36.09
CA ILE A 6 12.27 67.70 35.94
C ILE A 6 12.29 66.68 37.08
N ILE A 7 12.05 67.11 38.32
CA ILE A 7 11.98 66.21 39.49
C ILE A 7 10.80 65.25 39.36
N CYS A 8 9.62 65.72 38.93
CA CYS A 8 8.46 64.87 38.73
C CYS A 8 8.67 63.81 37.63
N ILE A 9 9.32 64.18 36.51
CA ILE A 9 9.65 63.23 35.43
C ILE A 9 10.66 62.20 35.91
N GLY A 10 11.69 62.62 36.67
CA GLY A 10 12.68 61.72 37.25
C GLY A 10 12.04 60.69 38.20
N PHE A 11 11.10 61.13 39.04
CA PHE A 11 10.36 60.24 39.94
C PHE A 11 9.48 59.25 39.18
N LEU A 12 8.78 59.70 38.13
CA LEU A 12 7.92 58.83 37.32
C LEU A 12 8.72 57.73 36.60
N LEU A 13 9.90 58.07 36.06
CA LEU A 13 10.80 57.08 35.44
C LEU A 13 11.33 56.06 36.46
N PHE A 14 11.65 56.52 37.68
CA PHE A 14 12.09 55.64 38.76
C PHE A 14 11.02 54.61 39.16
N VAL A 15 9.75 55.03 39.23
CA VAL A 15 8.61 54.14 39.53
C VAL A 15 8.42 53.10 38.42
N ILE A 16 8.55 53.48 37.15
CA ILE A 16 8.43 52.55 36.01
C ILE A 16 9.52 51.47 36.07
N ILE A 17 10.76 51.86 36.36
CA ILE A 17 11.88 50.92 36.49
C ILE A 17 11.64 49.92 37.62
N ILE A 18 11.17 50.39 38.78
CA ILE A 18 10.83 49.52 39.92
C ILE A 18 9.70 48.55 39.56
N CYS A 19 8.63 49.03 38.92
CA CYS A 19 7.51 48.18 38.50
C CYS A 19 7.96 47.09 37.52
N SER A 20 8.89 47.39 36.59
CA SER A 20 9.41 46.40 35.64
C SER A 20 10.24 45.30 36.31
N PHE A 21 10.87 45.59 37.46
CA PHE A 21 11.62 44.61 38.25
C PHE A 21 10.71 43.76 39.14
N LEU A 22 9.64 44.35 39.68
CA LEU A 22 8.70 43.67 40.59
C LEU A 22 7.69 42.79 39.84
N PHE A 23 7.24 43.22 38.66
CA PHE A 23 6.32 42.46 37.82
C PHE A 23 7.07 41.80 36.67
N LYS A 24 7.68 40.64 36.95
CA LYS A 24 8.14 39.76 35.87
C LYS A 24 6.91 39.30 35.08
N LEU A 25 6.80 39.72 33.82
CA LEU A 25 5.83 39.15 32.88
C LEU A 25 5.95 37.62 32.94
N PRO A 26 4.85 36.86 33.03
CA PRO A 26 4.91 35.41 33.04
C PRO A 26 5.54 34.97 31.73
N THR A 27 6.79 34.53 31.80
CA THR A 27 7.53 33.97 30.67
C THR A 27 6.80 32.71 30.26
N THR A 28 6.09 32.81 29.13
CA THR A 28 5.58 31.71 28.30
C THR A 28 5.29 30.43 29.08
N THR A 29 4.01 30.21 29.42
CA THR A 29 3.53 28.90 29.83
C THR A 29 3.97 27.90 28.77
N THR A 30 5.00 27.12 29.05
CA THR A 30 5.34 25.93 28.29
C THR A 30 4.16 24.98 28.49
N ILE A 31 3.21 25.02 27.57
CA ILE A 31 2.23 23.95 27.42
C ILE A 31 3.06 22.75 26.96
N SER A 32 3.67 22.05 27.91
CA SER A 32 4.25 20.75 27.65
C SER A 32 3.07 19.80 27.50
N GLU A 33 2.82 19.33 26.27
CA GLU A 33 1.83 18.31 26.03
C GLU A 33 2.22 17.06 26.84
N ASN A 34 1.32 16.63 27.71
CA ASN A 34 1.58 15.65 28.76
C ASN A 34 1.54 14.22 28.20
N PHE A 35 2.21 13.99 27.07
CA PHE A 35 2.38 12.64 26.53
C PHE A 35 3.33 11.89 27.46
N SER A 36 2.81 10.85 28.12
CA SER A 36 3.65 9.92 28.84
C SER A 36 4.62 9.28 27.84
N SER A 37 5.92 9.43 28.09
CA SER A 37 6.90 8.58 27.44
C SER A 37 6.69 7.17 27.99
N TYR A 38 5.83 6.38 27.33
CA TYR A 38 5.94 4.94 27.45
C TYR A 38 7.38 4.64 27.02
N THR A 39 8.18 4.15 27.96
CA THR A 39 9.55 3.80 27.67
C THR A 39 9.50 2.74 26.57
N LEU A 40 10.15 3.00 25.43
CA LEU A 40 10.34 2.01 24.36
C LEU A 40 10.96 0.68 24.85
N ALA A 41 11.39 0.62 26.12
CA ALA A 41 11.96 -0.52 26.80
C ALA A 41 10.93 -1.57 27.23
N GLU A 42 9.67 -1.19 27.49
CA GLU A 42 8.59 -2.17 27.53
C GLU A 42 8.22 -2.47 26.08
N LYS A 43 8.88 -3.49 25.52
CA LYS A 43 8.47 -4.13 24.27
C LYS A 43 7.05 -4.65 24.49
N ALA A 44 6.06 -3.78 24.29
CA ALA A 44 4.67 -4.18 24.22
C ALA A 44 4.61 -5.32 23.19
N ASN A 45 4.13 -6.48 23.63
CA ASN A 45 3.95 -7.62 22.74
C ASN A 45 2.78 -7.30 21.83
N TYR A 46 3.07 -6.61 20.75
CA TYR A 46 2.09 -6.30 19.73
C TYR A 46 1.67 -7.60 19.02
N PRO A 47 0.38 -7.77 18.72
CA PRO A 47 -0.08 -8.90 17.92
C PRO A 47 0.59 -8.88 16.55
N ILE A 48 0.74 -10.04 15.92
CA ILE A 48 1.37 -10.18 14.60
C ILE A 48 0.71 -9.26 13.56
N SER A 49 -0.59 -8.97 13.68
CA SER A 49 -1.32 -8.04 12.83
C SER A 49 -0.80 -6.59 12.85
N GLU A 50 -0.03 -6.21 13.86
CA GLU A 50 0.63 -4.89 13.94
C GLU A 50 2.06 -4.90 13.38
N ILE A 51 2.64 -6.10 13.21
CA ILE A 51 4.02 -6.28 12.74
C ILE A 51 4.03 -6.65 11.26
N GLU A 52 3.09 -7.49 10.83
CA GLU A 52 3.04 -8.10 9.51
C GLU A 52 1.74 -7.75 8.78
N PRO A 53 1.81 -7.56 7.45
CA PRO A 53 0.67 -7.16 6.65
C PRO A 53 -0.26 -8.35 6.32
N LEU A 54 -1.53 -8.05 5.99
CA LEU A 54 -2.65 -9.02 5.94
C LEU A 54 -2.36 -10.38 5.27
N VAL A 55 -1.73 -10.40 4.09
CA VAL A 55 -1.47 -11.63 3.33
C VAL A 55 -0.02 -12.12 3.39
N TYR A 56 0.71 -11.82 4.47
CA TYR A 56 2.14 -12.15 4.63
C TYR A 56 2.44 -13.66 4.49
N GLU A 57 1.51 -14.53 4.89
CA GLU A 57 1.64 -15.99 4.76
C GLU A 57 1.67 -16.44 3.30
N SER A 58 1.05 -15.65 2.43
CA SER A 58 1.00 -15.92 0.99
C SER A 58 2.06 -15.19 0.20
N TYR A 59 2.33 -13.94 0.56
CA TYR A 59 3.31 -13.10 -0.10
C TYR A 59 4.29 -12.60 0.96
N PRO A 60 5.58 -12.97 0.91
CA PRO A 60 6.52 -12.61 1.96
C PRO A 60 6.60 -11.10 2.15
N TYR A 61 6.57 -10.65 3.41
CA TYR A 61 6.71 -9.23 3.73
C TYR A 61 8.10 -8.69 3.32
N THR A 62 8.15 -7.52 2.69
CA THR A 62 9.41 -6.92 2.26
C THR A 62 10.18 -6.28 3.42
N GLY A 63 9.48 -5.82 4.48
CA GLY A 63 10.09 -5.10 5.60
C GLY A 63 10.44 -3.63 5.30
N ARG A 64 10.07 -3.13 4.13
CA ARG A 64 10.31 -1.74 3.71
C ARG A 64 9.36 -0.80 4.46
N LYS A 65 9.92 0.32 4.94
CA LYS A 65 9.18 1.41 5.62
C LYS A 65 9.10 2.67 4.77
N THR A 66 9.43 2.56 3.48
CA THR A 66 9.49 3.65 2.51
C THR A 66 8.67 3.28 1.29
N VAL A 67 8.25 4.28 0.52
CA VAL A 67 7.65 4.07 -0.80
C VAL A 67 8.69 3.56 -1.82
N SER A 68 8.21 3.08 -2.96
CA SER A 68 9.03 2.76 -4.12
C SER A 68 9.31 4.02 -4.95
N ASN A 69 10.22 3.90 -5.92
CA ASN A 69 10.43 4.93 -6.93
C ASN A 69 9.59 4.67 -8.20
N ASN A 70 8.52 3.88 -8.09
CA ASN A 70 7.70 3.50 -9.23
C ASN A 70 6.89 4.70 -9.73
N THR A 71 6.85 4.84 -11.05
CA THR A 71 6.03 5.82 -11.79
C THR A 71 4.84 5.13 -12.45
N ALA A 72 3.92 5.93 -13.02
CA ALA A 72 2.78 5.39 -13.77
C ALA A 72 3.23 4.46 -14.92
N SER A 73 4.34 4.77 -15.60
CA SER A 73 4.90 3.93 -16.65
C SER A 73 5.48 2.60 -16.15
N ASP A 74 5.83 2.50 -14.87
CA ASP A 74 6.33 1.26 -14.28
C ASP A 74 5.18 0.34 -13.89
N VAL A 75 4.00 0.89 -13.55
CA VAL A 75 2.90 0.11 -12.95
C VAL A 75 1.71 -0.15 -13.86
N TRP A 76 1.52 0.61 -14.95
CA TRP A 76 0.32 0.50 -15.80
C TRP A 76 0.09 -0.89 -16.38
N TRP A 77 1.16 -1.63 -16.67
CA TRP A 77 1.08 -2.97 -17.28
C TRP A 77 0.82 -4.07 -16.25
N HIS A 78 1.02 -3.79 -14.95
CA HIS A 78 0.80 -4.75 -13.88
C HIS A 78 -0.69 -5.03 -13.63
N TYR A 79 -1.58 -4.13 -14.05
CA TYR A 79 -3.00 -4.42 -14.16
C TYR A 79 -3.29 -4.91 -15.60
N PRO A 80 -3.38 -6.22 -15.83
CA PRO A 80 -3.54 -6.73 -17.18
C PRO A 80 -4.92 -6.34 -17.73
N ILE A 81 -4.93 -5.40 -18.66
CA ILE A 81 -6.05 -5.19 -19.57
C ILE A 81 -5.73 -6.02 -20.81
N PHE A 82 -6.03 -7.31 -20.77
CA PHE A 82 -5.95 -8.12 -21.97
C PHE A 82 -7.00 -7.61 -22.97
N LYS A 83 -6.61 -7.44 -24.24
CA LYS A 83 -7.58 -7.16 -25.29
C LYS A 83 -8.54 -8.34 -25.36
N GLU A 84 -9.79 -8.11 -24.95
CA GLU A 84 -10.92 -9.03 -25.08
C GLU A 84 -10.93 -9.57 -26.53
N GLY A 85 -10.47 -10.80 -26.74
CA GLY A 85 -10.36 -11.34 -28.11
C GLY A 85 -9.33 -12.43 -28.37
N SER A 86 -8.56 -12.92 -27.38
CA SER A 86 -7.71 -14.10 -27.63
C SER A 86 -8.54 -15.39 -27.55
N TYR A 87 -8.40 -16.26 -28.56
CA TYR A 87 -8.93 -17.64 -28.54
C TYR A 87 -8.36 -18.47 -27.38
N ALA A 88 -7.29 -17.99 -26.73
CA ALA A 88 -6.67 -18.59 -25.57
C ALA A 88 -7.49 -18.47 -24.27
N GLN A 89 -8.65 -17.81 -24.29
CA GLN A 89 -9.52 -17.60 -23.11
C GLN A 89 -8.77 -16.95 -21.93
N ILE A 90 -7.80 -16.10 -22.22
CA ILE A 90 -7.08 -15.34 -21.19
C ILE A 90 -8.04 -14.26 -20.69
N THR A 91 -8.47 -14.39 -19.42
CA THR A 91 -9.34 -13.40 -18.77
C THR A 91 -8.52 -12.44 -17.92
N ASN A 92 -9.01 -11.22 -17.71
CA ASN A 92 -8.40 -10.23 -16.80
C ASN A 92 -8.46 -10.68 -15.32
N ASN A 93 -9.15 -11.78 -15.01
CA ASN A 93 -9.22 -12.37 -13.68
C ASN A 93 -8.04 -13.32 -13.45
N LEU A 94 -6.91 -12.77 -13.02
CA LEU A 94 -5.76 -13.57 -12.60
C LEU A 94 -6.09 -14.35 -11.31
N LYS A 95 -5.94 -15.67 -11.35
CA LYS A 95 -6.14 -16.57 -10.21
C LYS A 95 -5.02 -16.43 -9.16
N TYR A 96 -3.79 -16.27 -9.62
CA TYR A 96 -2.58 -16.11 -8.82
C TYR A 96 -1.87 -14.84 -9.27
N GLN A 97 -2.11 -13.75 -8.53
CA GLN A 97 -1.34 -12.54 -8.70
C GLN A 97 0.13 -12.80 -8.35
N ARG A 98 1.05 -12.16 -9.07
CA ARG A 98 2.48 -12.23 -8.73
C ARG A 98 2.76 -11.46 -7.45
N ASN A 99 2.07 -10.33 -7.26
CA ASN A 99 2.16 -9.49 -6.08
C ASN A 99 0.80 -8.81 -5.84
N PRO A 100 0.21 -8.90 -4.63
CA PRO A 100 -1.11 -8.32 -4.34
C PRO A 100 -1.11 -6.80 -4.28
N ASP A 101 0.04 -6.15 -4.08
CA ASP A 101 0.15 -4.69 -3.97
C ASP A 101 0.58 -4.02 -5.28
N ASN A 102 0.32 -4.65 -6.42
CA ASN A 102 0.81 -4.16 -7.72
C ASN A 102 -0.33 -3.91 -8.72
N GLY A 103 -0.24 -2.80 -9.46
CA GLY A 103 -1.17 -2.44 -10.55
C GLY A 103 -2.46 -1.70 -10.14
N THR A 104 -2.87 -1.72 -8.86
CA THR A 104 -4.13 -1.06 -8.40
C THR A 104 -3.94 -0.12 -7.20
N CYS A 105 -2.73 0.39 -6.99
CA CYS A 105 -2.43 1.28 -5.88
C CYS A 105 -2.99 2.68 -6.14
N VAL A 106 -3.23 3.43 -5.07
CA VAL A 106 -3.72 4.82 -5.16
C VAL A 106 -2.73 5.69 -5.94
N ASP A 107 -1.44 5.62 -5.57
CA ASP A 107 -0.34 6.19 -6.34
C ASP A 107 0.71 5.12 -6.66
N SER A 108 1.42 5.30 -7.78
CA SER A 108 2.38 4.32 -8.30
C SER A 108 3.51 4.01 -7.31
N GLU A 109 3.94 5.00 -6.52
CA GLU A 109 4.99 4.85 -5.52
C GLU A 109 4.63 3.85 -4.39
N PHE A 110 3.34 3.62 -4.15
CA PHE A 110 2.89 2.62 -3.17
C PHE A 110 2.85 1.20 -3.72
N CYS A 111 3.02 1.00 -5.03
CA CYS A 111 2.97 -0.34 -5.62
C CYS A 111 4.27 -1.13 -5.43
N GLY A 112 4.16 -2.43 -5.18
CA GLY A 112 5.33 -3.33 -5.10
C GLY A 112 6.23 -3.08 -3.88
N VAL A 113 5.69 -2.46 -2.83
CA VAL A 113 6.45 -2.03 -1.64
C VAL A 113 6.31 -3.01 -0.50
N LEU A 114 5.07 -3.38 -0.19
CA LEU A 114 4.70 -4.08 1.03
C LEU A 114 5.07 -5.56 0.93
N TYR A 115 4.84 -6.17 -0.23
CA TYR A 115 5.06 -7.61 -0.43
C TYR A 115 6.16 -7.88 -1.46
N LYS A 116 6.84 -9.02 -1.31
CA LYS A 116 7.73 -9.57 -2.33
C LYS A 116 6.91 -10.34 -3.35
N ASP A 117 7.39 -10.32 -4.59
CA ASP A 117 6.84 -11.14 -5.66
C ASP A 117 6.87 -12.62 -5.29
N ASN A 118 5.70 -13.26 -5.36
CA ASN A 118 5.56 -14.69 -5.12
C ASN A 118 4.43 -15.26 -5.98
N GLN A 119 4.78 -15.72 -7.18
CA GLN A 119 3.80 -16.37 -8.05
C GLN A 119 3.57 -17.82 -7.59
N LYS A 120 2.48 -18.02 -6.85
CA LYS A 120 2.09 -19.34 -6.30
C LYS A 120 1.68 -20.38 -7.35
N GLY A 121 1.37 -19.97 -8.57
CA GLY A 121 0.90 -20.89 -9.60
C GLY A 121 0.63 -20.26 -10.97
N SER A 122 0.18 -21.11 -11.89
CA SER A 122 -0.18 -20.71 -13.26
C SER A 122 -1.56 -20.06 -13.29
N ASN A 123 -1.65 -18.92 -14.00
CA ASN A 123 -2.91 -18.26 -14.32
C ASN A 123 -3.62 -18.88 -15.54
N TYR A 124 -2.95 -19.79 -16.26
CA TYR A 124 -3.55 -20.51 -17.36
C TYR A 124 -4.57 -21.54 -16.84
N THR A 125 -5.79 -21.45 -17.36
CA THR A 125 -6.82 -22.46 -17.12
C THR A 125 -6.85 -23.39 -18.31
N LEU A 126 -6.58 -24.67 -18.08
CA LEU A 126 -6.71 -25.70 -19.10
C LEU A 126 -8.10 -26.33 -19.02
N PRO A 127 -8.71 -26.68 -20.16
CA PRO A 127 -9.94 -27.46 -20.16
C PRO A 127 -9.72 -28.77 -19.39
N LEU A 128 -10.74 -29.17 -18.61
CA LEU A 128 -10.72 -30.44 -17.91
C LEU A 128 -10.67 -31.60 -18.92
N PRO A 129 -10.01 -32.73 -18.59
CA PRO A 129 -9.98 -33.88 -19.47
C PRO A 129 -11.41 -34.44 -19.69
N PRO A 130 -11.65 -35.15 -20.81
CA PRO A 130 -12.93 -35.77 -21.06
C PRO A 130 -13.37 -36.70 -19.92
N VAL A 131 -14.66 -36.70 -19.60
CA VAL A 131 -15.21 -37.58 -18.55
C VAL A 131 -15.24 -39.03 -19.02
N LYS A 132 -14.90 -39.96 -18.12
CA LYS A 132 -15.04 -41.41 -18.38
C LYS A 132 -16.51 -41.75 -18.66
N ASN A 133 -16.75 -42.60 -19.66
CA ASN A 133 -18.09 -43.04 -20.01
C ASN A 133 -18.80 -43.72 -18.82
N GLY A 134 -20.01 -43.25 -18.50
CA GLY A 134 -20.83 -43.75 -17.39
C GLY A 134 -22.20 -43.07 -17.32
N PRO A 135 -23.05 -43.42 -16.35
CA PRO A 135 -24.31 -42.70 -16.10
C PRO A 135 -24.06 -41.30 -15.51
N GLY A 136 -24.76 -40.28 -16.01
CA GLY A 136 -24.80 -38.92 -15.43
C GLY A 136 -23.94 -37.85 -16.14
N THR A 137 -24.49 -36.66 -16.35
CA THR A 137 -23.78 -35.51 -16.92
C THR A 137 -23.13 -34.68 -15.81
N ARG A 138 -21.83 -34.37 -15.92
CA ARG A 138 -21.16 -33.40 -15.03
C ARG A 138 -21.06 -32.06 -15.74
N VAL A 139 -21.47 -30.98 -15.06
CA VAL A 139 -21.38 -29.61 -15.58
C VAL A 139 -19.91 -29.29 -15.86
N GLY A 140 -19.61 -28.79 -17.07
CA GLY A 140 -18.25 -28.42 -17.49
C GLY A 140 -17.39 -29.56 -18.05
N TYR A 141 -17.93 -30.77 -18.23
CA TYR A 141 -17.21 -31.90 -18.83
C TYR A 141 -17.84 -32.33 -20.16
N PHE A 142 -16.99 -32.64 -21.13
CA PHE A 142 -17.37 -33.18 -22.44
C PHE A 142 -17.03 -34.67 -22.52
N ARG A 143 -17.89 -35.42 -23.23
CA ARG A 143 -17.67 -36.85 -23.54
C ARG A 143 -17.29 -37.08 -25.00
N THR A 144 -17.22 -36.01 -25.77
CA THR A 144 -16.90 -36.10 -27.19
C THR A 144 -15.41 -36.35 -27.37
N PRO A 145 -15.01 -37.31 -28.24
CA PRO A 145 -13.61 -37.63 -28.47
C PRO A 145 -12.84 -36.48 -29.15
N GLN A 146 -13.54 -35.54 -29.77
CA GLN A 146 -12.98 -34.28 -30.27
C GLN A 146 -13.56 -33.07 -29.55
N ASN A 147 -12.70 -32.06 -29.38
CA ASN A 147 -13.07 -30.72 -28.96
C ASN A 147 -14.01 -30.14 -30.03
N LEU A 148 -15.30 -30.04 -29.75
CA LEU A 148 -16.33 -29.55 -30.71
C LEU A 148 -16.21 -28.05 -31.02
N PHE A 149 -15.11 -27.40 -30.62
CA PHE A 149 -14.81 -26.06 -31.07
C PHE A 149 -14.50 -26.09 -32.57
N LEU A 150 -15.50 -25.72 -33.38
CA LEU A 150 -15.41 -25.50 -34.83
C LEU A 150 -14.57 -24.26 -35.20
N GLY A 151 -13.85 -23.66 -34.24
CA GLY A 151 -12.94 -22.55 -34.45
C GLY A 151 -11.48 -23.01 -34.56
N PRO A 152 -10.58 -22.15 -35.06
CA PRO A 152 -9.15 -22.46 -35.11
C PRO A 152 -8.66 -22.87 -33.72
N GLN A 153 -8.07 -24.06 -33.63
CA GLN A 153 -7.43 -24.52 -32.40
C GLN A 153 -6.23 -23.59 -32.13
N PRO A 154 -5.98 -23.17 -30.88
CA PRO A 154 -4.72 -22.52 -30.57
C PRO A 154 -3.60 -23.48 -30.99
N GLY A 155 -2.67 -22.96 -31.79
CA GLY A 155 -1.53 -23.72 -32.29
C GLY A 155 -0.67 -24.28 -31.15
N PRO A 156 0.37 -25.08 -31.48
CA PRO A 156 1.33 -25.53 -30.48
C PRO A 156 1.83 -24.37 -29.62
N VAL A 157 2.13 -24.66 -28.36
CA VAL A 157 2.42 -23.71 -27.25
C VAL A 157 3.66 -22.83 -27.49
N ASP A 158 4.25 -22.92 -28.67
CA ASP A 158 5.47 -22.22 -29.03
C ASP A 158 5.11 -20.97 -29.83
N GLU A 159 5.63 -19.84 -29.36
CA GLU A 159 5.54 -18.49 -29.95
C GLU A 159 4.30 -17.68 -29.53
N LEU A 160 4.22 -17.37 -28.23
CA LEU A 160 3.76 -16.02 -27.86
C LEU A 160 4.80 -15.02 -28.38
N PRO A 161 4.38 -13.91 -29.01
CA PRO A 161 5.30 -12.86 -29.40
C PRO A 161 6.05 -12.37 -28.16
N THR A 162 7.37 -12.40 -28.26
CA THR A 162 8.25 -11.64 -27.39
C THR A 162 7.89 -10.16 -27.54
N PHE A 163 7.48 -9.54 -26.44
CA PHE A 163 7.41 -8.09 -26.28
C PHE A 163 8.40 -7.70 -25.19
#